data_AF-A0A2X1HHB1-F1
#
_entry.id   AF-A0A2X1HHB1-F1
#
_cell.length_a   1.000
_cell.length_b   1.000
_cell.length_c   1.000
_cell.angle_alpha   90.00
_cell.angle_beta   90.00
_cell.angle_gamma   90.00
#
_symmetry.space_group_name_H-M   'P 1'
#
loop_
_entity.id
_entity.type
_entity.pdbx_description
1 polymer ?
#
loop_
_entity_poly.entity_id
_entity_poly.type
_entity_poly.pdbx_seq_one_letter_code
_entity_poly.pdbx_strand_id
1 'polypeptide(L)'
;MSYKSIEGLEYIDKVIDIDQSPIGRTPRSNPATYTGVFSEIRNLFTQVPEAQIRGYKPGRFSFNVKGGRCETCEGSGLKVIEMNFLPDVYVPCETCKGKRFNRETLEVRYKGKSIADVLDMTISEAVKFFEPIPKIYRKLKTIEEVGLGYITLGQQSTTLSGGEAQRVNWLLSYRKLIQEILFIY
;
A
#
# COMPACT_ATOMS: atom_id res chain seq x y z
N MET A 1 36.39 -1.45 11.72
CA MET A 1 36.94 -0.73 12.90
C MET A 1 35.98 -0.95 14.06
N SER A 2 36.47 -1.46 15.19
CA SER A 2 35.65 -1.61 16.40
C SER A 2 35.98 -0.46 17.34
N TYR A 3 34.96 0.32 17.72
CA TYR A 3 35.11 1.41 18.69
C TYR A 3 35.25 0.82 20.10
N LYS A 4 36.04 1.46 20.97
CA LYS A 4 36.31 0.99 22.34
C LYS A 4 35.27 1.46 23.37
N SER A 5 34.63 2.60 23.13
CA SER A 5 33.51 3.13 23.93
C SER A 5 32.71 4.13 23.09
N ILE A 6 31.45 4.37 23.49
CA ILE A 6 30.55 5.39 22.93
C ILE A 6 29.99 6.18 24.11
N GLU A 7 30.15 7.49 24.10
CA GLU A 7 29.67 8.44 25.13
C GLU A 7 28.56 9.32 24.53
N GLY A 8 27.69 9.91 25.35
CA GLY A 8 26.61 10.80 24.89
C GLY A 8 25.32 10.08 24.43
N LEU A 9 25.17 8.80 24.73
CA LEU A 9 23.92 8.05 24.44
C LEU A 9 22.73 8.60 25.22
N GLU A 10 22.97 9.27 26.34
CA GLU A 10 21.98 9.99 27.14
C GLU A 10 21.30 11.15 26.39
N TYR A 11 21.89 11.65 25.29
CA TYR A 11 21.30 12.68 24.43
C TYR A 11 20.52 12.10 23.24
N ILE A 12 20.45 10.77 23.11
CA ILE A 12 19.80 10.10 21.99
C ILE A 12 18.59 9.31 22.49
N ASP A 13 17.39 9.84 22.23
CA ASP A 13 16.15 9.15 22.60
C ASP A 13 15.89 7.90 21.74
N LYS A 14 16.29 7.95 20.46
CA LYS A 14 15.97 6.90 19.49
C LYS A 14 16.92 6.90 18.31
N VAL A 15 17.35 5.71 17.92
CA VAL A 15 18.04 5.45 16.65
C VAL A 15 17.12 4.60 15.79
N ILE A 16 16.87 5.05 14.56
CA ILE A 16 16.09 4.28 13.59
C ILE A 16 17.02 3.96 12.42
N ASP A 17 17.29 2.68 12.24
CA ASP A 17 17.98 2.19 11.05
C ASP A 17 17.00 2.08 9.87
N ILE A 18 17.40 2.60 8.71
CA ILE A 18 16.58 2.60 7.49
C ILE A 18 17.41 1.97 6.39
N ASP A 19 17.17 0.69 6.19
CA ASP A 19 17.85 -0.13 5.20
C ASP A 19 17.02 -0.34 3.92
N GLN A 20 17.57 -1.13 3.01
CA GLN A 20 16.92 -1.52 1.75
C GLN A 20 16.15 -2.84 1.87
N SER A 21 15.83 -3.28 3.09
CA SER A 21 15.08 -4.52 3.28
C SER A 21 13.68 -4.40 2.65
N PRO A 22 13.14 -5.49 2.06
CA PRO A 22 11.83 -5.45 1.44
C PRO A 22 10.74 -5.09 2.45
N ILE A 23 9.85 -4.15 2.09
CA ILE A 23 8.73 -3.72 2.95
C ILE A 23 7.67 -4.81 3.16
N GLY A 24 7.73 -5.90 2.40
CA GLY A 24 6.86 -7.05 2.55
C GLY A 24 7.35 -8.22 1.70
N ARG A 25 7.16 -9.43 2.22
CA ARG A 25 7.57 -10.68 1.57
C ARG A 25 6.46 -11.32 0.73
N THR A 26 5.28 -10.72 0.69
CA THR A 26 4.12 -11.28 -0.01
C THR A 26 3.56 -10.29 -1.04
N PRO A 27 2.93 -10.78 -2.12
CA PRO A 27 2.24 -9.94 -3.11
C PRO A 27 1.07 -9.12 -2.57
N ARG A 28 0.62 -9.40 -1.33
CA ARG A 28 -0.45 -8.66 -0.66
C ARG A 28 0.05 -7.36 -0.01
N SER A 29 1.35 -7.21 0.16
CA SER A 29 1.95 -5.95 0.58
C SER A 29 2.18 -5.04 -0.62
N ASN A 30 1.89 -3.75 -0.45
CA ASN A 30 2.10 -2.71 -1.46
C ASN A 30 2.23 -1.32 -0.79
N PRO A 31 2.69 -0.29 -1.51
CA PRO A 31 2.83 1.06 -0.95
C PRO A 31 1.55 1.58 -0.28
N ALA A 32 0.38 1.31 -0.87
CA ALA A 32 -0.88 1.82 -0.34
C ALA A 32 -1.28 1.19 1.01
N THR A 33 -1.04 -0.11 1.19
CA THR A 33 -1.28 -0.81 2.46
C THR A 33 -0.25 -0.43 3.50
N TYR A 34 1.03 -0.37 3.11
CA TYR A 34 2.14 -0.10 4.02
C TYR A 34 2.06 1.31 4.63
N THR A 35 1.70 2.33 3.83
CA THR A 35 1.49 3.71 4.31
C THR A 35 0.14 3.92 5.01
N GLY A 36 -0.75 2.94 4.94
CA GLY A 36 -2.11 3.01 5.49
C GLY A 36 -3.04 3.96 4.73
N VAL A 37 -2.67 4.44 3.53
CA VAL A 37 -3.58 5.23 2.69
C VAL A 37 -4.71 4.36 2.13
N PHE A 38 -4.48 3.06 1.91
CA PHE A 38 -5.50 2.16 1.40
C PHE A 38 -6.70 2.04 2.33
N SER A 39 -6.53 2.16 3.65
CA SER A 39 -7.64 2.17 4.60
C SER A 39 -8.57 3.38 4.40
N GLU A 40 -8.01 4.56 4.14
CA GLU A 40 -8.79 5.77 3.83
C GLU A 40 -9.55 5.61 2.50
N ILE A 41 -8.89 5.05 1.49
CA ILE A 41 -9.51 4.76 0.19
C ILE A 41 -10.68 3.78 0.37
N ARG A 42 -10.51 2.69 1.12
CA ARG A 42 -11.59 1.74 1.39
C ARG A 42 -12.77 2.40 2.09
N ASN A 43 -12.52 3.28 3.05
CA ASN A 43 -13.57 4.02 3.74
C ASN A 43 -14.32 4.94 2.77
N LEU A 44 -13.61 5.65 1.87
CA LEU A 44 -14.24 6.45 0.82
C LEU A 44 -15.16 5.61 -0.07
N PHE A 45 -14.72 4.42 -0.50
CA PHE A 45 -15.53 3.54 -1.34
C PHE A 45 -16.82 3.07 -0.67
N THR A 46 -16.90 3.04 0.67
CA THR A 46 -18.17 2.75 1.38
C THR A 46 -19.17 3.90 1.35
N GLN A 47 -18.73 5.11 1.02
CA GLN A 47 -19.57 6.30 0.94
C GLN A 47 -20.19 6.48 -0.45
N VAL A 48 -19.77 5.67 -1.43
CA VAL A 48 -20.34 5.64 -2.78
C VAL A 48 -21.79 5.11 -2.72
N PRO A 49 -22.78 5.73 -3.39
CA PRO A 49 -24.19 5.35 -3.28
C PRO A 49 -24.45 3.85 -3.53
N GLU A 50 -23.81 3.27 -4.55
CA GLU A 50 -23.92 1.84 -4.89
C GLU A 50 -23.43 0.94 -3.76
N ALA A 51 -22.38 1.36 -3.04
CA ALA A 51 -21.87 0.65 -1.88
C ALA A 51 -22.81 0.78 -0.68
N GLN A 52 -23.40 1.97 -0.47
CA GLN A 52 -24.34 2.22 0.62
C GLN A 52 -25.62 1.39 0.45
N ILE A 53 -26.19 1.38 -0.75
CA ILE A 53 -27.40 0.58 -1.08
C ILE A 53 -27.14 -0.91 -0.83
N ARG A 54 -25.96 -1.41 -1.21
CA ARG A 54 -25.57 -2.82 -1.01
C ARG A 54 -25.09 -3.12 0.42
N GLY A 55 -25.04 -2.13 1.31
CA GLY A 55 -24.57 -2.28 2.69
C GLY A 55 -23.08 -2.62 2.82
N TYR A 56 -22.26 -2.32 1.81
CA TYR A 56 -20.85 -2.69 1.79
C TYR A 56 -20.04 -1.90 2.83
N LYS A 57 -19.24 -2.64 3.61
CA LYS A 57 -18.34 -2.11 4.64
C LYS A 57 -16.89 -2.08 4.13
N PRO A 58 -15.94 -1.44 4.84
CA PRO A 58 -14.55 -1.33 4.36
C PRO A 58 -13.87 -2.68 4.11
N GLY A 59 -14.36 -3.75 4.76
CA GLY A 59 -13.90 -5.13 4.52
C GLY A 59 -14.19 -5.64 3.11
N ARG A 60 -15.31 -5.22 2.49
CA ARG A 60 -15.64 -5.59 1.09
C ARG A 60 -14.56 -5.09 0.12
N PHE A 61 -13.99 -3.94 0.41
CA PHE A 61 -12.97 -3.27 -0.39
C PHE A 61 -11.53 -3.69 -0.01
N SER A 62 -11.37 -4.69 0.82
CA SER A 62 -10.06 -5.22 1.22
C SER A 62 -9.77 -6.53 0.50
N PHE A 63 -8.66 -6.59 -0.24
CA PHE A 63 -8.20 -7.83 -0.87
C PHE A 63 -7.62 -8.83 0.16
N ASN A 64 -7.42 -8.42 1.41
CA ASN A 64 -6.85 -9.27 2.47
C ASN A 64 -7.88 -10.12 3.22
N VAL A 65 -9.18 -9.83 3.06
CA VAL A 65 -10.26 -10.52 3.78
C VAL A 65 -11.29 -11.09 2.81
N LYS A 66 -11.95 -12.17 3.23
CA LYS A 66 -13.05 -12.77 2.46
C LYS A 66 -14.20 -11.77 2.29
N GLY A 67 -14.94 -11.93 1.20
CA GLY A 67 -16.15 -11.16 0.92
C GLY A 67 -16.08 -10.46 -0.44
N GLY A 68 -15.17 -9.51 -0.62
CA GLY A 68 -15.03 -8.79 -1.90
C GLY A 68 -13.78 -9.14 -2.71
N ARG A 69 -12.79 -9.81 -2.10
CA ARG A 69 -11.61 -10.29 -2.81
C ARG A 69 -11.96 -11.40 -3.82
N CYS A 70 -11.07 -11.62 -4.77
CA CYS A 70 -11.10 -12.83 -5.59
C CYS A 70 -10.71 -14.03 -4.73
N GLU A 71 -11.59 -15.03 -4.61
CA GLU A 71 -11.30 -16.23 -3.81
C GLU A 71 -10.32 -17.17 -4.53
N THR A 72 -10.27 -17.18 -5.87
CA THR A 72 -9.33 -18.04 -6.62
C THR A 72 -7.87 -17.74 -6.30
N CYS A 73 -7.49 -16.46 -6.21
CA CYS A 73 -6.13 -16.04 -5.85
C CYS A 73 -6.03 -15.46 -4.43
N GLU A 74 -7.11 -15.60 -3.65
CA GLU A 74 -7.24 -15.03 -2.31
C GLU A 74 -6.79 -13.56 -2.22
N GLY A 75 -7.13 -12.75 -3.23
CA GLY A 75 -6.78 -11.33 -3.30
C GLY A 75 -5.32 -11.01 -3.64
N SER A 76 -4.45 -12.00 -3.88
CA SER A 76 -3.08 -11.77 -4.36
C SER A 76 -3.07 -11.10 -5.75
N GLY A 77 -4.03 -11.46 -6.60
CA GLY A 77 -4.05 -11.11 -8.02
C GLY A 77 -3.17 -12.02 -8.88
N LEU A 78 -2.33 -12.84 -8.24
CA LEU A 78 -1.41 -13.76 -8.88
C LEU A 78 -1.63 -15.20 -8.38
N LYS A 79 -1.24 -16.15 -9.22
CA LYS A 79 -0.98 -17.54 -8.85
C LYS A 79 0.53 -17.78 -8.86
N VAL A 80 1.00 -18.47 -7.84
CA VAL A 80 2.40 -18.91 -7.74
C VAL A 80 2.48 -20.28 -8.39
N ILE A 81 3.36 -20.43 -9.38
CA ILE A 81 3.72 -21.72 -9.95
C ILE A 81 5.05 -22.09 -9.33
N GLU A 82 5.01 -23.08 -8.45
CA GLU A 82 6.20 -23.62 -7.80
C GLU A 82 7.06 -24.35 -8.83
N MET A 83 8.34 -24.01 -8.85
CA MET A 83 9.31 -24.58 -9.77
C MET A 83 10.37 -25.34 -8.96
N ASN A 84 10.72 -26.55 -9.38
CA ASN A 84 11.62 -27.41 -8.59
C ASN A 84 13.07 -26.89 -8.51
N PHE A 85 13.53 -26.18 -9.55
CA PHE A 85 14.94 -25.78 -9.69
C PHE A 85 15.12 -24.30 -10.02
N LEU A 86 14.04 -23.61 -10.40
CA LEU A 86 14.04 -22.21 -10.76
C LEU A 86 13.26 -21.42 -9.72
N PRO A 87 13.45 -20.10 -9.64
CA PRO A 87 12.58 -19.25 -8.83
C PRO A 87 11.11 -19.41 -9.25
N ASP A 88 10.21 -19.36 -8.28
CA ASP A 88 8.77 -19.45 -8.53
C ASP A 88 8.31 -18.38 -9.53
N VAL A 89 7.39 -18.78 -10.40
CA VAL A 89 6.84 -17.90 -11.43
C VAL A 89 5.48 -17.38 -10.97
N TYR A 90 5.29 -16.07 -11.11
CA TYR A 90 4.06 -15.40 -10.77
C TYR A 90 3.23 -15.14 -12.04
N VAL A 91 2.05 -15.76 -12.12
CA VAL A 91 1.15 -15.60 -13.27
C VAL A 91 -0.11 -14.84 -12.85
N PRO A 92 -0.62 -13.89 -13.66
CA PRO A 92 -1.91 -13.25 -13.39
C PRO A 92 -3.01 -14.29 -13.16
N CYS A 93 -3.81 -14.07 -12.11
CA CYS A 93 -4.94 -14.95 -11.82
C CYS A 93 -5.95 -14.95 -12.98
N GLU A 94 -6.27 -16.12 -13.51
CA GLU A 94 -7.22 -16.31 -14.61
C GLU A 94 -8.61 -15.72 -14.35
N THR A 95 -9.10 -15.80 -13.11
CA THR A 95 -10.45 -15.36 -12.73
C THR A 95 -10.57 -13.84 -12.66
N CYS A 96 -9.65 -13.18 -11.94
CA CYS A 96 -9.72 -11.73 -11.73
C CYS A 96 -8.81 -10.92 -12.66
N LYS A 97 -7.97 -11.60 -13.47
CA LYS A 97 -6.99 -10.99 -14.38
C LYS A 97 -6.12 -9.94 -13.70
N GLY A 98 -5.61 -10.26 -12.50
CA GLY A 98 -4.79 -9.35 -11.69
C GLY A 98 -5.57 -8.33 -10.84
N LYS A 99 -6.89 -8.18 -11.03
CA LYS A 99 -7.68 -7.14 -10.34
C LYS A 99 -7.92 -7.36 -8.84
N ARG A 100 -7.57 -8.53 -8.29
CA ARG A 100 -7.66 -8.89 -6.85
C ARG A 100 -9.06 -8.97 -6.24
N PHE A 101 -10.10 -8.48 -6.91
CA PHE A 101 -11.48 -8.44 -6.41
C PHE A 101 -12.44 -9.25 -7.30
N ASN A 102 -13.59 -9.64 -6.71
CA ASN A 102 -14.71 -10.21 -7.47
C ASN A 102 -15.46 -9.13 -8.27
N ARG A 103 -16.27 -9.56 -9.23
CA ARG A 103 -16.97 -8.69 -10.17
C ARG A 103 -17.88 -7.69 -9.46
N GLU A 104 -18.63 -8.15 -8.46
CA GLU A 104 -19.62 -7.35 -7.74
C GLU A 104 -18.98 -6.22 -6.92
N THR A 105 -17.71 -6.39 -6.50
CA THR A 105 -16.93 -5.34 -5.82
C THR A 105 -16.40 -4.32 -6.83
N LEU A 106 -16.03 -4.76 -8.03
CA LEU A 106 -15.51 -3.90 -9.09
C LEU A 106 -16.58 -3.03 -9.76
N GLU A 107 -17.86 -3.34 -9.55
CA GLU A 107 -18.99 -2.53 -10.00
C GLU A 107 -19.11 -1.20 -9.24
N VAL A 108 -18.62 -1.14 -7.99
CA VAL A 108 -18.62 0.11 -7.23
C VAL A 108 -17.52 1.02 -7.76
N ARG A 109 -17.91 2.21 -8.24
CA ARG A 109 -17.01 3.15 -8.90
C ARG A 109 -17.05 4.52 -8.22
N TYR A 110 -15.88 5.03 -7.85
CA TYR A 110 -15.71 6.42 -7.44
C TYR A 110 -15.13 7.22 -8.61
N LYS A 111 -15.81 8.28 -9.05
CA LYS A 111 -15.46 9.07 -10.26
C LYS A 111 -15.17 8.18 -11.48
N GLY A 112 -16.01 7.16 -11.70
CA GLY A 112 -15.87 6.21 -12.82
C GLY A 112 -14.80 5.11 -12.63
N LYS A 113 -14.01 5.14 -11.56
CA LYS A 113 -12.91 4.20 -11.30
C LYS A 113 -13.29 3.21 -10.20
N SER A 114 -13.15 1.92 -10.47
CA SER A 114 -13.28 0.87 -9.46
C SER A 114 -12.09 0.89 -8.50
N ILE A 115 -12.17 0.15 -7.39
CA ILE A 115 -11.06 0.08 -6.44
C ILE A 115 -9.80 -0.56 -7.03
N ALA A 116 -9.95 -1.50 -7.98
CA ALA A 116 -8.81 -2.04 -8.71
C ALA A 116 -8.19 -0.99 -9.64
N ASP A 117 -9.01 -0.19 -10.32
CA ASP A 117 -8.52 0.88 -11.19
C ASP A 117 -7.76 1.95 -10.36
N VAL A 118 -8.19 2.22 -9.14
CA VAL A 118 -7.48 3.11 -8.21
C VAL A 118 -6.15 2.50 -7.77
N LEU A 119 -6.09 1.21 -7.46
CA LEU A 119 -4.83 0.54 -7.11
C LEU A 119 -3.84 0.50 -8.29
N ASP A 120 -4.32 0.59 -9.52
CA ASP A 120 -3.50 0.61 -10.74
C ASP A 120 -2.97 2.01 -11.11
N MET A 121 -3.47 3.07 -10.45
CA MET A 121 -2.95 4.43 -10.66
C MET A 121 -1.52 4.55 -10.12
N THR A 122 -0.69 5.27 -10.86
CA THR A 122 0.56 5.81 -10.33
C THR A 122 0.27 6.73 -9.14
N ILE A 123 1.23 6.87 -8.23
CA ILE A 123 1.06 7.77 -7.08
C ILE A 123 0.79 9.20 -7.54
N SER A 124 1.48 9.69 -8.58
CA SER A 124 1.24 11.04 -9.11
C SER A 124 -0.15 11.22 -9.72
N GLU A 125 -0.71 10.21 -10.39
CA GLU A 125 -2.11 10.24 -10.83
C GLU A 125 -3.06 10.24 -9.64
N ALA A 126 -2.79 9.40 -8.64
CA ALA A 126 -3.61 9.30 -7.44
C ALA A 126 -3.61 10.60 -6.62
N VAL A 127 -2.47 11.30 -6.52
CA VAL A 127 -2.37 12.63 -5.87
C VAL A 127 -3.37 13.59 -6.50
N LYS A 128 -3.38 13.70 -7.83
CA LYS A 128 -4.32 14.56 -8.56
C LYS A 128 -5.77 14.10 -8.38
N PHE A 129 -6.00 12.80 -8.47
CA PHE A 129 -7.34 12.20 -8.38
C PHE A 129 -8.01 12.44 -7.02
N PHE A 130 -7.23 12.36 -5.93
CA PHE A 130 -7.67 12.51 -4.55
C PHE A 130 -7.43 13.89 -3.94
N GLU A 131 -7.02 14.90 -4.72
CA GLU A 131 -6.86 16.29 -4.26
C GLU A 131 -8.07 16.82 -3.45
N PRO A 132 -9.34 16.56 -3.84
CA PRO A 132 -10.49 17.01 -3.07
C PRO A 132 -10.70 16.28 -1.73
N ILE A 133 -9.91 15.25 -1.42
CA ILE A 133 -10.01 14.43 -0.20
C ILE A 133 -8.74 14.62 0.64
N PRO A 134 -8.66 15.65 1.51
CA PRO A 134 -7.42 16.04 2.18
C PRO A 134 -6.71 14.93 2.96
N LYS A 135 -7.47 14.02 3.60
CA LYS A 135 -6.90 12.89 4.35
C LYS A 135 -6.12 11.90 3.47
N ILE A 136 -6.58 11.68 2.24
CA ILE A 136 -5.92 10.80 1.27
C ILE A 136 -4.81 11.58 0.57
N TYR A 137 -5.12 12.78 0.08
CA TYR A 137 -4.19 13.65 -0.64
C TYR A 137 -2.87 13.85 0.12
N ARG A 138 -2.93 14.24 1.40
CA ARG A 138 -1.72 14.50 2.21
C ARG A 138 -0.81 13.27 2.29
N LYS A 139 -1.39 12.08 2.50
CA LYS A 139 -0.62 10.83 2.56
C LYS A 139 0.04 10.51 1.22
N LEU A 140 -0.70 10.66 0.13
CA LEU A 140 -0.17 10.42 -1.22
C LEU A 140 0.91 11.43 -1.59
N LYS A 141 0.74 12.70 -1.21
CA LYS A 141 1.69 13.77 -1.48
C LYS A 141 3.04 13.49 -0.82
N THR A 142 3.06 13.03 0.43
CA THR A 142 4.31 12.64 1.09
C THR A 142 5.01 11.50 0.35
N ILE A 143 4.26 10.52 -0.17
CA ILE A 143 4.83 9.42 -0.96
C ILE A 143 5.42 9.96 -2.28
N GLU A 144 4.75 10.91 -2.93
CA GLU A 144 5.26 11.55 -4.14
C GLU A 144 6.56 12.34 -3.88
N GLU A 145 6.63 13.09 -2.78
CA GLU A 145 7.76 13.95 -2.42
C GLU A 145 9.06 13.18 -2.17
N VAL A 146 8.98 11.91 -1.76
CA VAL A 146 10.16 11.03 -1.68
C VAL A 146 10.53 10.39 -3.02
N GLY A 147 9.98 10.88 -4.13
CA GLY A 147 10.33 10.43 -5.47
C GLY A 147 9.75 9.07 -5.85
N LEU A 148 8.60 8.69 -5.28
CA LEU A 148 7.88 7.46 -5.64
C LEU A 148 6.65 7.74 -6.54
N GLY A 149 6.55 8.92 -7.15
CA GLY A 149 5.38 9.29 -7.97
C GLY A 149 5.05 8.32 -9.12
N TYR A 150 6.04 7.62 -9.67
CA TYR A 150 5.91 6.76 -10.85
C TYR A 150 5.42 5.33 -10.54
N ILE A 151 5.54 4.85 -9.30
CA ILE A 151 5.06 3.50 -8.94
C ILE A 151 3.55 3.54 -8.72
N THR A 152 2.88 2.40 -8.93
CA THR A 152 1.43 2.31 -8.70
C THR A 152 1.11 2.06 -7.22
N LEU A 153 -0.07 2.50 -6.78
CA LEU A 153 -0.54 2.30 -5.40
C LEU A 153 -0.55 0.83 -4.98
N GLY A 154 -0.94 -0.03 -5.91
CA GLY A 154 -1.07 -1.47 -5.75
C GLY A 154 0.15 -2.27 -6.20
N GLN A 155 1.27 -1.62 -6.54
CA GLN A 155 2.51 -2.32 -6.92
C GLN A 155 2.97 -3.24 -5.79
N GLN A 156 3.27 -4.49 -6.13
CA GLN A 156 3.59 -5.50 -5.13
C GLN A 156 4.96 -5.21 -4.52
N SER A 157 5.06 -5.30 -3.20
CA SER A 157 6.30 -5.04 -2.47
C SER A 157 7.46 -5.92 -2.93
N THR A 158 7.19 -7.14 -3.39
CA THR A 158 8.19 -8.08 -3.94
C THR A 158 8.82 -7.62 -5.25
N THR A 159 8.23 -6.62 -5.92
CA THR A 159 8.70 -6.07 -7.20
C THR A 159 9.38 -4.71 -7.04
N LEU A 160 9.46 -4.18 -5.82
CA LEU A 160 10.16 -2.92 -5.54
C LEU A 160 11.66 -3.17 -5.47
N SER A 161 12.44 -2.26 -6.03
CA SER A 161 13.88 -2.18 -5.84
C SER A 161 14.21 -1.87 -4.37
N GLY A 162 15.44 -2.21 -3.96
CA GLY A 162 15.92 -1.89 -2.60
C GLY A 162 15.85 -0.40 -2.28
N GLY A 163 16.17 0.47 -3.25
CA GLY A 163 16.06 1.91 -3.08
C GLY A 163 14.61 2.41 -2.94
N GLU A 164 13.65 1.81 -3.65
CA GLU A 164 12.22 2.13 -3.46
C GLU A 164 11.72 1.68 -2.09
N ALA A 165 12.07 0.45 -1.68
CA ALA A 165 11.73 -0.08 -0.37
C ALA A 165 12.27 0.80 0.76
N GLN A 166 13.53 1.25 0.63
CA GLN A 166 14.15 2.18 1.58
C GLN A 166 13.40 3.50 1.71
N ARG A 167 12.99 4.11 0.58
CA ARG A 167 12.22 5.37 0.60
C ARG A 167 10.84 5.18 1.23
N VAL A 168 10.21 4.02 1.04
CA VAL A 168 8.96 3.68 1.73
C VAL A 168 9.17 3.47 3.23
N ASN A 169 10.25 2.79 3.66
CA ASN A 169 10.61 2.65 5.07
C ASN A 169 10.93 4.00 5.74
N TRP A 170 11.59 4.89 4.99
CA TRP A 170 11.90 6.24 5.45
C TRP A 170 10.62 7.04 5.76
N LEU A 171 9.62 7.00 4.88
CA LEU A 171 8.33 7.67 5.10
C LEU A 171 7.66 7.26 6.42
N LEU A 172 7.67 5.97 6.74
CA LEU A 172 7.07 5.48 7.99
C LEU A 172 7.82 5.97 9.22
N SER A 173 9.15 5.91 9.15
CA SER A 173 10.02 6.34 10.25
C SER A 173 9.87 7.83 10.51
N TYR A 174 9.91 8.64 9.44
CA TYR A 174 9.71 10.08 9.48
C TYR A 174 8.34 10.45 10.08
N ARG A 175 7.27 9.76 9.67
CA ARG A 175 5.93 10.00 10.20
C ARG A 175 5.81 9.66 11.70
N LYS A 176 6.44 8.58 12.17
CA LYS A 176 6.47 8.24 13.60
C LYS A 176 7.19 9.31 14.42
N LEU A 177 8.33 9.78 13.94
CA LEU A 177 9.11 10.83 14.61
C LEU A 177 8.34 12.15 14.73
N ILE A 178 7.68 12.60 13.67
CA ILE A 178 6.85 13.82 13.72
C ILE A 178 5.70 13.68 14.72
N GLN A 179 5.03 12.52 14.74
CA GLN A 179 3.95 12.30 15.71
C GLN A 179 4.48 12.37 17.14
N GLU A 180 5.60 11.70 17.44
CA GLU A 180 6.22 11.71 18.77
C GLU A 180 6.63 13.13 19.20
N ILE A 181 7.24 13.93 18.32
CA ILE A 181 7.61 15.33 18.62
C ILE A 181 6.39 16.22 18.88
N LEU A 182 5.31 16.04 18.11
CA LEU A 182 4.07 16.81 18.28
C LEU A 182 3.29 16.46 19.55
N PHE A 183 3.57 15.32 20.20
CA PHE A 183 2.99 14.95 21.50
C PHE A 183 3.89 15.36 22.69
N ILE A 184 5.09 15.89 22.44
CA ILE A 184 6.02 16.39 23.47
C ILE A 184 5.81 17.91 23.72
N TYR A 185 4.98 18.58 22.91
CA TYR A 185 4.48 19.95 23.13
C TYR A 185 2.98 19.95 23.39
#